data_AF-A0A7C7ZRX9-F1
#
_entry.id   AF-A0A7C7ZRX9-F1
#
_cell.length_a   1.000
_cell.length_b   1.000
_cell.length_c   1.000
_cell.angle_alpha   90.00
_cell.angle_beta   90.00
_cell.angle_gamma   90.00
#
_symmetry.space_group_name_H-M   'P 1'
#
loop_
_entity.id
_entity.type
_entity.pdbx_description
1 polymer ?
#
loop_
_entity_poly.entity_id
_entity_poly.type
_entity_poly.pdbx_seq_one_letter_code
_entity_poly.pdbx_strand_id
1 'polypeptide(L)' 'MWCSKRNISKEWKNIRKSTNYLFKSFNEKEMKTVGRVGKNNMSVNALGFIIFGHSIHHIKVLKKKYLADKNKT' A
#
# COMPACT_ATOMS: atom_id res chain seq x y z
N MET A 1 21.18 12.82 -9.14
CA MET A 1 20.06 12.67 -8.18
C MET A 1 19.42 11.30 -8.36
N TRP A 2 20.07 10.24 -7.89
CA TRP A 2 19.65 8.85 -8.11
C TRP A 2 19.29 8.20 -6.77
N CYS A 3 18.10 7.63 -6.71
CA CYS A 3 17.54 7.04 -5.50
C CYS A 3 18.22 5.68 -5.21
N SER A 4 19.12 5.64 -4.22
CA SER A 4 19.73 4.39 -3.74
C SER A 4 18.64 3.44 -3.18
N LYS A 5 18.84 2.12 -3.26
CA LYS A 5 17.91 1.10 -2.71
C LYS A 5 17.53 1.33 -1.24
N ARG A 6 18.41 1.95 -0.43
CA ARG A 6 18.06 2.31 0.96
C ARG A 6 17.03 3.43 1.03
N ASN A 7 17.03 4.33 0.04
CA ASN A 7 16.15 5.48 0.00
C ASN A 7 14.71 5.05 -0.32
N ILE A 8 14.49 4.13 -1.27
CA ILE A 8 13.13 3.66 -1.61
C ILE A 8 12.43 2.93 -0.45
N SER A 9 13.16 2.18 0.38
CA SER A 9 12.57 1.54 1.56
C SER A 9 12.15 2.56 2.62
N LYS A 10 12.96 3.62 2.80
CA LYS A 10 12.66 4.71 3.73
C LYS A 10 11.46 5.53 3.24
N GLU A 11 11.43 5.86 1.95
CA GLU A 11 10.30 6.53 1.29
C GLU A 11 9.00 5.73 1.46
N TRP A 12 9.05 4.41 1.19
CA TRP A 12 7.88 3.55 1.37
C TRP A 12 7.38 3.53 2.83
N LYS A 13 8.28 3.44 3.81
CA LYS A 13 7.91 3.49 5.24
C LYS A 13 7.23 4.81 5.59
N ASN A 14 7.74 5.92 5.08
CA ASN A 14 7.15 7.25 5.31
C ASN A 14 5.75 7.36 4.70
N ILE A 15 5.57 6.89 3.46
CA ILE A 15 4.25 6.86 2.80
C ILE A 15 3.29 5.98 3.60
N ARG A 16 3.70 4.77 4.00
CA ARG A 16 2.85 3.86 4.80
C ARG A 16 2.41 4.48 6.11
N LYS A 17 3.30 5.23 6.78
CA LYS A 17 3.01 5.95 8.02
C LYS A 17 2.06 7.12 7.77
N SER A 18 2.27 7.90 6.71
CA SER A 18 1.36 8.97 6.28
C SER A 18 -0.04 8.46 5.99
N THR A 19 -0.17 7.36 5.25
CA THR A 19 -1.47 6.70 4.99
C THR A 19 -2.17 6.30 6.29
N ASN A 20 -1.45 5.77 7.28
CA ASN A 20 -2.06 5.47 8.59
C ASN A 20 -2.63 6.71 9.28
N TYR A 21 -1.93 7.84 9.24
CA TYR A 21 -2.44 9.08 9.82
C TYR A 21 -3.64 9.62 9.05
N LEU A 22 -3.62 9.56 7.72
CA LEU A 22 -4.74 9.96 6.87
C LEU A 22 -6.03 9.20 7.20
N PHE A 23 -5.96 7.87 7.32
CA PHE A 23 -7.14 7.09 7.68
C PHE A 23 -7.59 7.29 9.12
N LYS A 24 -6.65 7.60 10.03
CA LYS A 24 -6.98 7.95 11.43
C LYS A 24 -7.65 9.31 11.56
N SER A 25 -7.40 10.25 10.64
CA SER A 25 -8.04 11.57 10.69
C SER A 25 -9.49 11.55 10.19
N PHE A 26 -9.91 10.49 9.50
CA PHE A 26 -11.27 10.40 8.97
C PHE A 26 -12.30 10.01 10.03
N ASN A 27 -13.43 10.70 10.03
CA ASN A 27 -14.62 10.31 10.79
C ASN A 27 -15.46 9.27 10.03
N GLU A 28 -16.51 8.74 10.66
CA GLU A 28 -17.35 7.71 10.06
C GLU A 28 -18.03 8.13 8.74
N LYS A 29 -18.41 9.40 8.63
CA LYS A 29 -19.06 9.94 7.43
C LYS A 29 -18.07 9.95 6.27
N GLU A 30 -16.86 10.44 6.52
CA GLU A 30 -15.77 10.47 5.54
C GLU A 30 -15.38 9.05 5.10
N MET A 31 -15.36 8.10 6.05
CA MET A 31 -15.06 6.69 5.76
C MET A 31 -16.10 6.02 4.86
N LYS A 32 -17.36 6.49 4.93
CA LYS A 32 -18.50 6.03 4.11
C LYS A 32 -18.65 6.80 2.80
N THR A 33 -17.92 7.90 2.60
CA THR A 33 -17.96 8.66 1.34
C THR A 33 -17.62 7.77 0.16
N VAL A 34 -18.44 7.84 -0.89
CA VAL A 34 -18.30 7.04 -2.10
C VAL A 34 -17.84 7.93 -3.26
N GLY A 35 -16.77 7.51 -3.92
CA GLY A 35 -16.28 8.11 -5.15
C GLY A 35 -16.34 7.12 -6.31
N ARG A 36 -16.25 7.64 -7.54
CA ARG A 36 -16.16 6.82 -8.75
C ARG A 36 -14.70 6.53 -9.09
N VAL A 37 -14.36 5.25 -9.20
CA VAL A 37 -13.05 4.75 -9.62
C VAL A 37 -13.25 3.94 -10.91
N GLY A 38 -12.95 4.57 -12.06
CA GLY A 38 -13.21 3.99 -13.37
C GLY A 38 -14.72 3.82 -13.63
N LYS A 39 -15.17 2.56 -13.69
CA LYS A 39 -16.60 2.19 -13.84
C LYS A 39 -17.27 1.80 -12.53
N ASN A 40 -16.51 1.68 -11.43
CA ASN A 40 -17.01 1.20 -10.15
C ASN A 40 -17.15 2.35 -9.15
N ASN A 41 -18.13 2.23 -8.27
CA ASN A 41 -18.24 3.10 -7.10
C ASN A 41 -17.53 2.44 -5.92
N MET A 42 -16.78 3.24 -5.17
CA MET A 42 -15.94 2.74 -4.09
C MET A 42 -15.93 3.70 -2.90
N SER A 43 -16.08 3.16 -1.71
CA SER A 43 -15.98 3.95 -0.48
C SER A 43 -14.52 4.16 -0.07
N VAL A 44 -14.28 5.20 0.73
CA VAL A 44 -12.97 5.44 1.35
C VAL A 44 -12.52 4.22 2.16
N ASN A 45 -13.43 3.58 2.90
CA ASN A 45 -13.11 2.34 3.64
C ASN A 45 -12.62 1.22 2.71
N ALA A 46 -13.32 0.98 1.59
CA ALA A 46 -12.96 -0.05 0.63
C ALA A 46 -11.57 0.19 0.02
N LEU A 47 -11.22 1.47 -0.24
CA LEU A 47 -9.87 1.83 -0.69
C LEU A 47 -8.81 1.48 0.35
N GLY A 48 -9.09 1.65 1.66
CA GLY A 48 -8.19 1.25 2.73
C GLY A 48 -7.83 -0.25 2.68
N PHE A 49 -8.83 -1.11 2.49
CA PHE A 49 -8.62 -2.55 2.33
C PHE A 49 -7.83 -2.89 1.06
N ILE A 50 -8.11 -2.22 -0.05
CA ILE A 50 -7.40 -2.44 -1.32
C ILE A 50 -5.94 -2.06 -1.20
N ILE A 51 -5.61 -0.90 -0.61
CA ILE A 51 -4.22 -0.46 -0.41
C ILE A 51 -3.45 -1.48 0.42
N PHE A 52 -4.05 -1.98 1.50
CA PHE A 52 -3.43 -2.99 2.36
C PHE A 52 -3.24 -4.33 1.64
N GLY A 53 -4.29 -4.84 1.00
CA GLY A 53 -4.26 -6.10 0.24
C GLY A 53 -3.26 -6.06 -0.92
N HIS A 54 -3.22 -4.95 -1.65
CA HIS A 54 -2.28 -4.71 -2.75
C HIS A 54 -0.83 -4.75 -2.27
N SER A 55 -0.54 -4.13 -1.12
CA SER A 55 0.79 -4.19 -0.51
C SER A 55 1.21 -5.63 -0.18
N ILE A 56 0.30 -6.43 0.39
CA ILE A 56 0.55 -7.84 0.70
C ILE A 56 0.78 -8.65 -0.58
N HIS A 57 -0.02 -8.43 -1.62
CA HIS A 57 0.15 -9.08 -2.91
C HIS A 57 1.57 -8.85 -3.46
N HIS A 58 2.04 -7.60 -3.47
CA HIS A 58 3.40 -7.29 -3.94
C HIS A 58 4.49 -7.89 -3.06
N ILE A 59 4.33 -7.95 -1.74
CA ILE A 59 5.26 -8.65 -0.85
C ILE A 59 5.35 -10.14 -1.21
N LYS A 60 4.21 -10.80 -1.50
CA LYS A 60 4.19 -12.20 -1.94
C LYS A 60 4.91 -12.38 -3.27
N VAL A 61 4.68 -11.48 -4.23
CA VAL A 61 5.38 -11.49 -5.53
C VAL A 61 6.88 -11.31 -5.35
N LEU A 62 7.31 -10.37 -4.51
CA LEU A 62 8.73 -10.14 -4.19
C LEU A 62 9.38 -11.39 -3.60
N LYS A 63 8.73 -12.01 -2.61
CA LYS A 63 9.21 -13.24 -2.00
C LYS A 63 9.32 -14.38 -3.02
N LYS A 64 8.29 -14.56 -3.85
CA LYS A 64 8.23 -15.66 -4.83
C LYS A 64 9.22 -15.52 -5.99
N LYS A 65 9.39 -14.31 -6.53
CA LYS A 65 10.12 -14.10 -7.78
C LYS A 65 11.54 -13.56 -7.62
N TYR A 66 11.84 -12.90 -6.50
CA TYR A 66 13.08 -12.14 -6.35
C TYR A 66 13.88 -12.47 -5.08
N LEU A 67 13.24 -13.13 -4.10
CA LEU A 67 13.88 -13.57 -2.85
C LEU A 67 13.81 -15.08 -2.64
N ALA A 68 13.29 -15.84 -3.61
CA ALA A 68 13.32 -17.29 -3.58
C ALA A 68 14.78 -17.76 -3.73
N ASP A 69 15.28 -18.43 -2.68
CA ASP A 69 16.56 -19.12 -2.54
C ASP A 69 17.82 -18.42 -3.06
N LYS A 70 18.53 -17.72 -2.16
CA LYS A 70 19.98 -17.50 -2.27
C LYS A 70 20.83 -18.62 -1.67
N ASN A 71 20.20 -19.68 -1.13
CA ASN A 71 20.86 -20.81 -0.47
C ASN A 71 20.57 -22.16 -1.16
N LYS A 72 20.42 -22.14 -2.49
CA LYS A 72 20.48 -23.34 -3.34
C LYS A 72 21.76 -23.30 -4.17
N THR A 73 22.89 -23.48 -3.47
CA THR A 73 24.20 -24.04 -3.85
C THR A 73 25.17 -23.65 -2.76
#